data_AF-A0A6H0HAT4-F1
#
_entry.id   AF-A0A6H0HAT4-F1
#
_cell.length_a   1.000
_cell.length_b   1.000
_cell.length_c   1.000
_cell.angle_alpha   90.00
_cell.angle_beta   90.00
_cell.angle_gamma   90.00
#
_symmetry.space_group_name_H-M   'P 1'
#
loop_
_entity.id
_entity.type
_entity.pdbx_description
1 polymer ?
#
loop_
_entity_poly.entity_id
_entity_poly.type
_entity_poly.pdbx_seq_one_letter_code
_entity_poly.pdbx_strand_id
1 'polypeptide(L)' 'MDTIEYFVEKSAGVNVKNKKGSTPLHIAALCGSFRITECLINKVADAKNRGNQTPLHFAIESEKLKVVEFFIEKGINI' A
#
# COMPACT_ATOMS: atom_id res chain seq x y z
N MET A 1 1.81 -17.76 -8.26
CA MET A 1 2.70 -16.59 -8.22
C MET A 1 2.36 -15.75 -9.43
N ASP A 2 1.63 -14.66 -9.22
CA ASP A 2 1.29 -13.76 -10.31
C ASP A 2 2.51 -12.95 -10.72
N THR A 3 2.61 -12.65 -12.00
CA THR A 3 3.70 -11.83 -12.55
C THR A 3 3.85 -10.51 -11.79
N ILE A 4 2.75 -9.91 -11.35
CA ILE A 4 2.76 -8.67 -10.56
C ILE A 4 3.42 -8.86 -9.18
N GLU A 5 3.09 -9.93 -8.45
CA GLU A 5 3.73 -10.23 -7.15
C GLU A 5 5.24 -10.46 -7.34
N TYR A 6 5.61 -11.22 -8.37
CA TYR A 6 7.02 -11.46 -8.71
C TYR A 6 7.77 -10.16 -9.02
N PHE A 7 7.19 -9.26 -9.83
CA PHE A 7 7.82 -7.98 -10.18
C PHE A 7 7.93 -7.03 -8.97
N VAL A 8 6.91 -7.01 -8.11
CA VAL A 8 6.89 -6.19 -6.90
C VAL A 8 7.93 -6.67 -5.88
N GLU A 9 8.14 -7.99 -5.74
CA GLU A 9 9.15 -8.51 -4.81
C GLU A 9 10.58 -8.46 -5.36
N LYS A 10 10.78 -8.72 -6.65
CA LYS A 10 12.12 -8.90 -7.24
C LYS A 10 12.71 -7.65 -7.89
N SER A 11 11.89 -6.75 -8.44
CA SER A 11 12.40 -5.70 -9.35
C SER A 11 12.20 -4.27 -8.84
N ALA A 12 11.23 -4.02 -7.97
CA ALA A 12 10.96 -2.70 -7.43
C ALA A 12 11.11 -2.77 -5.91
N GLY A 13 12.12 -2.11 -5.33
CA GLY A 13 12.25 -2.07 -3.87
C GLY A 13 10.90 -1.67 -3.26
N VAL A 14 10.31 -2.54 -2.44
CA VAL A 14 8.96 -2.36 -1.87
C VAL A 14 8.79 -1.09 -1.03
N ASN A 15 9.90 -0.44 -0.69
CA ASN A 15 9.98 0.82 0.06
C ASN A 15 10.51 2.01 -0.78
N VAL A 16 10.59 1.88 -2.11
CA VAL A 16 10.94 3.02 -2.96
C VAL A 16 9.86 4.08 -2.86
N LYS A 17 10.28 5.34 -2.79
CA LYS A 17 9.37 6.48 -2.67
C LYS A 17 9.36 7.26 -3.97
N ASN A 18 8.17 7.61 -4.46
CA ASN A 18 8.04 8.54 -5.57
C ASN A 18 8.33 10.00 -5.11
N LYS A 19 8.19 10.98 -6.02
CA LYS A 19 8.42 12.40 -5.71
C LYS A 19 7.53 12.95 -4.57
N LYS A 20 6.39 12.34 -4.28
CA LYS A 20 5.50 12.70 -3.17
C LYS A 20 5.83 11.97 -1.87
N GLY A 21 6.84 11.09 -1.86
CA GLY A 21 7.16 10.24 -0.73
C GLY A 21 6.30 8.97 -0.63
N SER A 22 5.40 8.73 -1.59
CA SER A 22 4.50 7.57 -1.58
C SER A 22 5.26 6.29 -1.97
N THR A 23 5.05 5.24 -1.20
CA THR A 23 5.52 3.87 -1.48
C THR A 23 4.57 3.15 -2.44
N PRO A 24 4.98 2.01 -3.05
CA PRO A 24 4.08 1.16 -3.81
C PRO A 24 2.79 0.79 -3.05
N LEU A 25 2.83 0.63 -1.73
CA LEU A 25 1.65 0.32 -0.92
C LEU A 25 0.64 1.48 -0.89
N HIS A 26 1.08 2.74 -0.89
CA HIS A 26 0.16 3.88 -1.03
C HIS A 26 -0.57 3.84 -2.38
N ILE A 27 0.15 3.49 -3.44
CA ILE A 27 -0.42 3.40 -4.79
C ILE A 27 -1.38 2.21 -4.90
N ALA A 28 -1.02 1.05 -4.34
CA ALA A 28 -1.90 -0.12 -4.30
C ALA A 28 -3.19 0.17 -3.51
N ALA A 29 -3.08 0.90 -2.40
CA ALA A 29 -4.20 1.34 -1.59
C ALA A 29 -5.12 2.31 -2.34
N LEU A 30 -4.55 3.31 -3.03
CA LEU A 30 -5.28 4.24 -3.91
C LEU A 30 -6.04 3.49 -5.02
N CYS A 31 -5.39 2.51 -5.65
CA CYS A 31 -5.99 1.74 -6.74
C CYS A 31 -6.99 0.67 -6.27
N GLY A 32 -7.00 0.31 -4.99
CA GLY A 32 -7.80 -0.79 -4.45
C GLY A 32 -7.28 -2.18 -4.84
N SER A 33 -6.00 -2.30 -5.16
CA SER A 33 -5.39 -3.54 -5.65
C SER A 33 -5.09 -4.52 -4.52
N PHE A 34 -6.13 -5.20 -4.01
CA PHE A 34 -6.06 -6.07 -2.83
C PHE A 34 -4.87 -7.04 -2.82
N ARG A 35 -4.59 -7.75 -3.91
CA ARG A 35 -3.49 -8.74 -3.94
C ARG A 35 -2.10 -8.11 -3.82
N ILE A 36 -1.92 -6.95 -4.44
CA ILE A 36 -0.67 -6.18 -4.32
C ILE A 36 -0.54 -5.63 -2.89
N THR A 37 -1.65 -5.13 -2.34
CA THR A 37 -1.73 -4.67 -0.96
C THR A 37 -1.33 -5.78 0.01
N GLU A 38 -1.89 -6.97 -0.13
CA GLU A 38 -1.60 -8.14 0.72
C GLU A 38 -0.12 -8.53 0.65
N CYS A 39 0.49 -8.55 -0.54
CA CYS A 39 1.91 -8.84 -0.72
C CYS A 39 2.82 -7.78 -0.06
N LEU A 40 2.42 -6.50 -0.11
CA LEU A 40 3.25 -5.39 0.36
C LEU A 40 3.09 -5.06 1.84
N ILE A 41 2.03 -5.55 2.49
CA ILE A 41 1.59 -5.04 3.78
C ILE A 41 2.63 -5.18 4.89
N ASN A 42 3.31 -6.32 4.93
CA ASN A 42 4.27 -6.66 5.99
C ASN A 42 5.57 -5.84 5.93
N LYS A 43 5.80 -5.06 4.85
CA LYS A 43 7.08 -4.35 4.65
C LYS A 43 6.99 -2.84 4.88
N VAL A 44 5.83 -2.22 4.63
CA VAL A 44 5.70 -0.74 4.60
C VAL A 44 4.31 -0.22 5.04
N ALA A 45 3.58 -0.99 5.86
CA ALA A 45 2.24 -0.62 6.35
C ALA A 45 2.16 0.81 6.93
N ASP A 46 3.12 1.18 7.79
CA ASP A 46 3.13 2.47 8.48
C ASP A 46 3.90 3.57 7.73
N ALA A 47 4.25 3.33 6.46
CA ALA A 47 5.00 4.31 5.69
C ALA A 47 4.17 5.59 5.52
N LYS A 48 4.76 6.74 5.86
CA LYS A 48 4.16 8.05 5.60
C LYS A 48 4.77 8.69 4.37
N ASN A 49 3.93 9.26 3.52
CA ASN A 49 4.35 10.15 2.44
C ASN A 49 4.79 11.52 2.99
N ARG A 50 5.19 12.46 2.12
CA ARG A 50 5.64 13.80 2.54
C ARG A 50 4.54 14.64 3.21
N GLY A 51 3.27 14.31 2.98
CA GLY A 51 2.11 14.93 3.60
C GLY A 51 1.63 14.21 4.86
N ASN A 52 2.44 13.33 5.45
CA ASN A 52 2.10 12.50 6.62
C ASN A 52 0.90 11.55 6.41
N GLN A 53 0.49 11.30 5.17
CA GLN A 53 -0.55 10.34 4.85
C GLN A 53 0.03 8.92 4.78
N THR A 54 -0.70 7.96 5.33
CA THR A 54 -0.42 6.51 5.28
C THR A 54 -1.16 5.86 4.09
N PRO A 55 -0.84 4.60 3.70
CA PRO A 55 -1.63 3.88 2.71
C PRO A 55 -3.12 3.79 3.07
N LEU A 56 -3.47 3.69 4.36
CA LEU A 56 -4.86 3.70 4.81
C LEU A 56 -5.59 4.99 4.44
N HIS A 57 -4.96 6.16 4.56
CA HIS A 57 -5.55 7.43 4.12
C HIS A 57 -5.92 7.39 2.64
N PHE A 58 -5.06 6.83 1.78
CA PHE A 58 -5.31 6.71 0.34
C PHE A 58 -6.46 5.76 0.03
N ALA A 59 -6.56 4.63 0.75
CA ALA A 59 -7.67 3.69 0.60
C ALA A 59 -9.01 4.32 1.00
N ILE A 60 -9.02 5.11 2.09
CA ILE A 60 -10.22 5.83 2.56
C ILE A 60 -10.61 6.93 1.55
N GLU A 61 -9.66 7.78 1.15
CA GLU A 61 -9.90 8.87 0.18
C GLU A 61 -10.43 8.35 -1.16
N SER A 62 -10.05 7.14 -1.55
CA SER A 62 -10.47 6.50 -2.82
C SER A 62 -11.60 5.47 -2.67
N GLU A 63 -12.22 5.39 -1.50
CA GLU A 63 -13.37 4.52 -1.19
C GLU A 63 -13.08 3.02 -1.49
N LYS A 64 -11.85 2.57 -1.24
CA LYS A 64 -11.42 1.18 -1.48
C LYS A 64 -11.76 0.28 -0.30
N LEU A 65 -13.07 0.07 -0.07
CA LEU A 65 -13.61 -0.63 1.11
C LEU A 65 -12.90 -1.95 1.43
N LYS A 66 -12.71 -2.83 0.45
CA LYS A 66 -12.02 -4.12 0.66
C LYS A 66 -10.58 -3.97 1.18
N VAL A 67 -9.87 -2.92 0.75
CA VAL A 67 -8.52 -2.62 1.22
C VAL A 67 -8.56 -1.97 2.61
N VAL A 68 -9.55 -1.11 2.88
CA VAL A 68 -9.75 -0.50 4.21
C VAL A 68 -10.03 -1.58 5.25
N GLU A 69 -10.97 -2.48 4.98
CA GLU A 69 -11.30 -3.61 5.87
C GLU A 69 -10.05 -4.46 6.16
N PHE A 70 -9.29 -4.80 5.11
CA PHE A 70 -8.04 -5.55 5.26
C PHE A 70 -7.00 -4.83 6.12
N PHE A 71 -6.83 -3.51 5.94
CA PHE A 71 -5.91 -2.73 6.77
C PHE A 71 -6.32 -2.71 8.24
N ILE A 72 -7.62 -2.59 8.52
CA ILE A 72 -8.17 -2.65 9.88
C ILE A 72 -7.93 -4.04 10.49
N GLU A 73 -8.19 -5.11 9.75
CA GLU A 73 -7.93 -6.50 10.18
C GLU A 73 -6.44 -6.74 10.50
N LYS A 74 -5.54 -6.07 9.78
CA LYS A 74 -4.09 -6.13 10.03
C LYS A 74 -3.61 -5.18 11.13
N GLY A 75 -4.52 -4.42 11.77
CA GLY A 75 -4.20 -3.50 12.85
C GLY A 75 -3.42 -2.27 12.40
N ILE A 76 -3.53 -1.88 11.13
CA ILE A 76 -2.85 -0.70 10.59
C ILE A 76 -3.60 0.54 11.00
N ASN A 77 -2.86 1.49 11.57
CA ASN A 77 -3.42 2.70 12.11
C ASN A 77 -3.17 3.91 11.18
N ILE A 78 -3.87 5.00 11.51
CA ILE A 78 -3.90 6.29 10.82
C ILE A 78 -2.67 7.12 11.23
#